data_AF-A0A383D6A0-F1
#
_entry.id   AF-A0A383D6A0-F1
#
_cell.length_a   1.000
_cell.length_b   1.000
_cell.length_c   1.000
_cell.angle_alpha   90.00
_cell.angle_beta   90.00
_cell.angle_gamma   90.00
#
_symmetry.space_group_name_H-M   'P 1'
#
loop_
_entity.id
_entity.type
_entity.pdbx_description
1 polymer ?
#
loop_
_entity_poly.entity_id
_entity_poly.type
_entity_poly.pdbx_seq_one_letter_code
_entity_poly.pdbx_strand_id
1 'polypeptide(L)'
;MIRRLIPTLLIGFTLTGCEGHSPSSPDNPGNPDNPVDVDPGELTRSYPAVIRGLWEPGAWDQLATFVGNQSGVDRLKSLGINTVSVLASFDVLDNGEYRFQSGRLEMVKEEIVRYKRLGFAVLLSGNGYGVPKDTDPQDRLDNYLQSCRAASIELA
;
A
#
# COMPACT_ATOMS: atom_id res chain seq x y z
N MET A 1 -2.80 10.75 48.58
CA MET A 1 -2.80 11.71 47.44
C MET A 1 -1.38 11.85 46.94
N ILE A 2 -1.03 11.18 45.84
CA ILE A 2 0.30 11.27 45.22
C ILE A 2 0.17 12.24 44.04
N ARG A 3 0.78 13.44 44.16
CA ARG A 3 0.87 14.44 43.09
C ARG A 3 2.08 14.12 42.21
N ARG A 4 1.84 13.91 40.92
CA ARG A 4 2.86 13.74 39.88
C ARG A 4 3.47 15.10 39.52
N LEU A 5 4.80 15.16 39.48
CA LEU A 5 5.58 16.30 38.97
C LEU A 5 5.88 16.08 37.49
N ILE A 6 5.58 17.10 36.67
CA ILE A 6 5.97 17.23 35.25
C ILE A 6 7.15 18.21 35.21
N PRO A 7 8.29 17.88 34.58
CA PRO A 7 9.29 18.89 34.26
C PRO A 7 9.09 19.38 32.82
N THR A 8 8.71 20.65 32.70
CA THR A 8 8.78 21.45 31.48
C THR A 8 10.24 21.87 31.26
N LEU A 9 10.85 21.55 30.12
CA LEU A 9 12.17 22.05 29.75
C LEU A 9 12.04 23.05 28.59
N LEU A 10 12.19 24.33 28.93
CA LEU A 10 12.53 25.43 28.02
C LEU A 10 14.06 25.43 27.83
N ILE A 11 14.53 25.63 26.61
CA ILE A 11 15.82 26.22 26.15
C ILE A 11 15.75 26.11 24.61
N GLY A 12 16.00 27.07 23.72
CA GLY A 12 16.61 28.39 23.76
C GLY A 12 17.19 28.60 22.34
N PHE A 13 16.67 29.56 21.59
CA PHE A 13 17.13 29.85 20.22
C PHE A 13 18.45 30.65 20.26
N THR A 14 19.46 30.20 19.50
CA THR A 14 20.54 31.08 19.01
C THR A 14 20.79 30.81 17.54
N LEU A 15 20.49 31.81 16.71
CA LEU A 15 20.93 31.95 15.33
C LEU A 15 22.35 32.56 15.33
N THR A 16 23.30 31.88 14.69
CA THR A 16 24.56 32.48 14.22
C THR A 16 24.84 31.93 12.82
N GLY A 17 25.06 32.86 11.88
CA GLY A 17 25.08 32.62 10.45
C GLY A 17 26.42 32.20 9.85
N CYS A 18 26.29 31.82 8.57
CA CYS A 18 27.20 31.71 7.43
C CYS A 18 28.72 31.82 7.65
N GLU A 19 29.48 30.84 7.14
CA GLU A 19 30.09 30.82 5.78
C GLU A 19 31.35 29.95 5.80
N GLY A 20 31.49 29.00 4.87
CA GLY A 20 32.68 28.15 4.78
C GLY A 20 32.58 27.12 3.66
N HIS A 21 33.43 27.30 2.65
CA HIS A 21 33.52 26.48 1.44
C HIS A 21 33.78 24.99 1.70
N SER A 22 33.24 24.15 0.81
CA SER A 22 33.46 22.69 0.74
C SER A 22 34.94 22.30 0.61
N PRO A 23 35.29 21.08 1.03
CA PRO A 23 35.59 20.06 0.02
C PRO A 23 34.97 18.69 0.32
N SER A 24 34.82 17.94 -0.76
CA SER A 24 34.12 16.68 -0.98
C SER A 24 34.68 15.44 -0.26
N SER A 25 33.77 14.46 -0.09
CA SER A 25 33.92 12.98 0.07
C SER A 25 33.64 12.42 1.48
N PRO A 26 33.32 11.12 1.66
CA PRO A 26 32.85 10.07 0.73
C PRO A 26 31.52 9.42 1.19
N ASP A 27 31.02 8.48 0.38
CA ASP A 27 29.85 7.62 0.61
C ASP A 27 29.74 7.09 2.05
N ASN A 28 28.59 7.35 2.69
CA ASN A 28 28.24 6.75 3.97
C ASN A 28 27.05 5.78 3.77
N PRO A 29 27.16 4.50 4.16
CA PRO A 29 26.17 3.49 3.83
C PRO A 29 24.97 3.56 4.77
N GLY A 30 23.77 3.46 4.21
CA GLY A 30 22.57 2.92 4.86
C GLY A 30 22.01 3.71 6.04
N ASN A 31 21.25 4.76 5.75
CA ASN A 31 20.19 5.23 6.66
C ASN A 31 18.92 4.38 6.41
N PRO A 32 18.43 3.58 7.37
CA PRO A 32 17.29 2.67 7.15
C PRO A 32 15.93 3.38 7.10
N ASP A 33 15.88 4.70 7.29
CA ASP A 33 14.63 5.47 7.42
C ASP A 33 14.26 6.29 6.18
N ASN A 34 14.99 6.16 5.07
CA ASN A 34 14.55 6.77 3.82
C ASN A 34 13.62 5.80 3.08
N PRO A 35 12.35 6.15 2.79
CA PRO A 35 11.55 5.37 1.86
C PRO A 35 12.34 5.33 0.55
N VAL A 36 12.65 4.12 0.08
CA VAL A 36 13.32 3.92 -1.20
C VAL A 36 12.39 4.52 -2.24
N ASP A 37 12.78 5.68 -2.75
CA ASP A 37 12.11 6.35 -3.87
C ASP A 37 12.38 5.49 -5.10
N VAL A 38 11.51 4.52 -5.33
CA VAL A 38 11.61 3.63 -6.49
C VAL A 38 11.14 4.44 -7.68
N ASP A 39 12.08 4.83 -8.54
CA ASP A 39 11.78 5.42 -9.83
C ASP A 39 10.80 4.49 -10.58
N PRO A 40 9.61 4.97 -10.99
CA PRO A 40 8.69 4.16 -11.78
C PRO A 40 9.32 3.64 -13.09
N GLY A 41 10.40 4.25 -13.56
CA GLY A 41 11.23 3.77 -14.67
C GLY A 41 12.06 2.50 -14.38
N GLU A 42 12.25 2.12 -13.12
CA GLU A 42 13.02 0.93 -12.71
C GLU A 42 12.17 -0.34 -12.55
N LEU A 43 10.85 -0.27 -12.79
CA LEU A 43 9.94 -1.42 -12.78
C LEU A 43 10.09 -2.28 -14.04
N THR A 44 11.31 -2.75 -14.27
CA THR A 44 11.61 -3.86 -15.18
C THR A 44 10.69 -5.02 -14.81
N ARG A 45 10.12 -5.72 -15.81
CA ARG A 45 9.22 -6.86 -15.58
C ARG A 45 9.85 -7.86 -14.61
N SER A 46 9.39 -7.85 -13.35
CA SER A 46 9.90 -8.71 -12.28
C SER A 46 9.13 -10.03 -12.13
N TYR A 47 8.20 -10.30 -13.05
CA TYR A 47 7.26 -11.43 -12.97
C TYR A 47 7.25 -12.27 -14.26
N PRO A 48 6.89 -13.56 -14.19
CA PRO A 48 7.07 -14.51 -15.30
C PRO A 48 6.35 -14.12 -16.60
N ALA A 49 6.87 -14.63 -17.72
CA ALA A 49 6.29 -14.47 -19.07
C ALA A 49 4.81 -14.88 -19.15
N VAL A 50 4.45 -15.91 -18.39
CA VAL A 50 3.13 -16.54 -18.35
C VAL A 50 2.56 -16.41 -16.94
N ILE A 51 1.34 -15.89 -16.82
CA ILE A 51 0.59 -15.83 -15.56
C ILE A 51 -0.11 -17.19 -15.34
N ARG A 52 0.14 -17.84 -14.20
CA ARG A 52 -0.44 -19.15 -13.83
C ARG A 52 -0.69 -19.18 -12.33
N GLY A 53 -1.84 -19.72 -11.95
CA GLY A 53 -2.26 -19.82 -10.54
C GLY A 53 -2.41 -18.45 -9.89
N LEU A 54 -3.66 -18.02 -9.69
CA LEU A 54 -3.95 -16.83 -8.90
C LEU A 54 -4.18 -17.26 -7.46
N TRP A 55 -3.47 -16.64 -6.53
CA TRP A 55 -3.83 -16.70 -5.13
C TRP A 55 -4.63 -15.46 -4.74
N GLU A 56 -5.92 -15.67 -4.46
CA GLU A 56 -6.80 -14.67 -3.82
C GLU A 56 -7.08 -15.13 -2.40
N PRO A 57 -6.53 -14.46 -1.38
CA PRO A 57 -6.89 -14.75 -0.01
C PRO A 57 -8.22 -14.08 0.28
N GLY A 58 -9.23 -14.86 0.68
CA GLY A 58 -10.47 -14.31 1.23
C GLY A 58 -10.27 -13.52 2.53
N ALA A 59 -9.06 -13.54 3.10
CA ALA A 59 -8.63 -12.73 4.24
C ALA A 59 -7.18 -12.27 4.03
N TRP A 60 -6.98 -10.96 3.86
CA TRP A 60 -5.74 -10.31 3.43
C TRP A 60 -4.52 -10.63 4.32
N ASP A 61 -4.76 -10.77 5.62
CA ASP A 61 -3.76 -11.13 6.63
C ASP A 61 -3.11 -12.50 6.37
N GLN A 62 -3.84 -13.40 5.73
CA GLN A 62 -3.35 -14.75 5.45
C GLN A 62 -2.27 -14.77 4.37
N LEU A 63 -2.30 -13.90 3.36
CA LEU A 63 -1.25 -13.86 2.34
C LEU A 63 0.04 -13.30 2.90
N ALA A 64 -0.02 -12.12 3.52
CA ALA A 64 1.16 -11.48 4.08
C ALA A 64 1.84 -12.37 5.14
N THR A 65 1.04 -13.13 5.89
CA THR A 65 1.54 -14.14 6.83
C THR A 65 2.14 -15.34 6.08
N PHE A 66 1.45 -15.87 5.07
CA PHE A 66 1.88 -17.05 4.33
C PHE A 66 3.20 -16.80 3.59
N VAL A 67 3.31 -15.71 2.83
CA VAL A 67 4.54 -15.33 2.11
C VAL A 67 5.47 -14.44 2.93
N GLY A 68 5.23 -14.35 4.24
CA GLY A 68 6.07 -13.61 5.18
C GLY A 68 7.47 -14.24 5.36
N ASN A 69 7.68 -15.47 4.87
CA ASN A 69 8.96 -16.14 4.83
C ASN A 69 9.18 -16.89 3.49
N GLN A 70 10.43 -17.30 3.24
CA GLN A 70 10.82 -17.96 1.98
C GLN A 70 10.06 -19.28 1.74
N SER A 71 9.75 -20.05 2.80
CA SER A 71 9.05 -21.33 2.68
C SER A 71 7.65 -21.18 2.08
N GLY A 72 6.89 -20.15 2.49
CA GLY A 72 5.58 -19.90 1.90
C GLY A 72 5.65 -19.41 0.46
N VAL A 73 6.66 -18.59 0.14
CA VAL A 73 6.95 -18.17 -1.25
C VAL A 73 7.25 -19.39 -2.12
N ASP A 74 8.14 -20.26 -1.67
CA ASP A 74 8.53 -21.48 -2.38
C ASP A 74 7.35 -22.44 -2.55
N ARG A 75 6.46 -22.51 -1.55
CA ARG A 75 5.24 -23.31 -1.60
C ARG A 75 4.24 -22.81 -2.63
N LEU A 76 4.04 -21.49 -2.76
CA LEU A 76 3.20 -20.97 -3.85
C LEU A 76 3.82 -21.30 -5.21
N LYS A 77 5.13 -21.07 -5.36
CA LYS A 77 5.85 -21.34 -6.61
C LYS A 77 5.81 -22.82 -6.99
N SER A 78 5.93 -23.75 -6.04
CA SER A 78 5.86 -25.19 -6.31
C SER A 78 4.48 -25.66 -6.76
N LEU A 79 3.41 -24.94 -6.36
CA LEU A 79 2.05 -25.14 -6.85
C LEU A 79 1.81 -24.50 -8.24
N GLY A 80 2.84 -23.86 -8.82
CA GLY A 80 2.73 -23.14 -10.08
C GLY A 80 2.00 -21.79 -9.97
N ILE A 81 1.79 -21.29 -8.75
CA ILE A 81 1.23 -19.96 -8.48
C ILE A 81 2.35 -18.95 -8.66
N ASN A 82 2.12 -18.00 -9.55
CA ASN A 82 3.03 -16.89 -9.80
C ASN A 82 2.32 -15.54 -9.82
N THR A 83 1.04 -15.50 -9.48
CA THR A 83 0.25 -14.27 -9.39
C THR A 83 -0.46 -14.21 -8.05
N VAL A 84 -0.39 -13.04 -7.40
CA VAL A 84 -1.07 -12.77 -6.12
C VAL A 84 -2.00 -11.57 -6.27
N SER A 85 -3.15 -11.62 -5.59
CA SER A 85 -4.12 -10.52 -5.54
C SER A 85 -3.84 -9.61 -4.35
N VAL A 86 -3.81 -8.29 -4.60
CA VAL A 86 -3.74 -7.23 -3.58
C VAL A 86 -5.06 -6.47 -3.63
N LEU A 87 -5.69 -6.29 -2.46
CA LEU A 87 -7.03 -5.71 -2.36
C LEU A 87 -6.99 -4.30 -1.79
N ALA A 88 -7.55 -3.35 -2.53
CA ALA A 88 -7.80 -1.98 -2.08
C ALA A 88 -9.26 -1.84 -1.64
N SER A 89 -9.49 -1.88 -0.32
CA SER A 89 -10.83 -1.76 0.26
C SER A 89 -11.30 -0.31 0.34
N PHE A 90 -12.53 -0.06 -0.12
CA PHE A 90 -13.18 1.25 -0.07
C PHE A 90 -14.63 1.13 0.38
N ASP A 91 -15.13 2.17 1.03
CA ASP A 91 -16.53 2.31 1.37
C ASP A 91 -17.27 2.95 0.19
N VAL A 92 -18.40 2.33 -0.20
CA VAL A 92 -19.33 2.90 -1.17
C VAL A 92 -20.22 3.89 -0.43
N LEU A 93 -20.23 5.14 -0.91
CA LEU A 93 -21.01 6.23 -0.32
C LEU A 93 -22.24 6.52 -1.18
N ASP A 94 -23.12 7.38 -0.67
CA ASP A 94 -24.28 7.86 -1.41
C ASP A 94 -23.85 8.73 -2.61
N ASN A 95 -24.71 8.86 -3.62
CA ASN A 95 -24.49 9.68 -4.82
C ASN A 95 -23.27 9.28 -5.67
N GLY A 96 -22.83 8.03 -5.59
CA GLY A 96 -21.73 7.51 -6.41
C GLY A 96 -20.34 7.93 -5.94
N GLU A 97 -20.22 8.49 -4.73
CA GLU A 97 -18.94 8.74 -4.09
C GLU A 97 -18.34 7.46 -3.50
N TYR A 98 -17.04 7.49 -3.21
CA TYR A 98 -16.33 6.41 -2.54
C TYR A 98 -15.28 6.99 -1.59
N ARG A 99 -14.79 6.14 -0.68
CA ARG A 99 -13.66 6.48 0.18
C ARG A 99 -12.81 5.26 0.44
N PHE A 100 -11.52 5.29 0.10
CA PHE A 100 -10.60 4.26 0.58
C PHE A 100 -10.59 4.24 2.10
N GLN A 101 -10.68 3.04 2.67
CA GLN A 101 -10.58 2.89 4.12
C GLN A 101 -9.19 3.37 4.57
N SER A 102 -9.12 3.94 5.77
CA SER A 102 -7.90 4.59 6.26
C SER A 102 -6.67 3.67 6.19
N GLY A 103 -5.58 4.18 5.58
CA GLY A 103 -4.31 3.47 5.43
C GLY A 103 -4.31 2.36 4.38
N ARG A 104 -5.43 2.10 3.68
CA ARG A 104 -5.49 1.01 2.70
C ARG A 104 -4.69 1.29 1.44
N LEU A 105 -4.70 2.53 0.96
CA LEU A 105 -4.02 2.86 -0.29
C LEU A 105 -2.49 2.79 -0.13
N GLU A 106 -1.98 3.25 1.02
CA GLU A 106 -0.57 3.18 1.40
C GLU A 106 -0.12 1.72 1.56
N MET A 107 -0.91 0.92 2.30
CA MET A 107 -0.65 -0.51 2.48
C MET A 107 -0.62 -1.27 1.15
N VAL A 108 -1.57 -1.00 0.24
CA VAL A 108 -1.61 -1.61 -1.10
C VAL A 108 -0.33 -1.31 -1.88
N LYS A 109 0.18 -0.07 -1.83
CA LYS A 109 1.43 0.31 -2.50
C LYS A 109 2.62 -0.48 -1.94
N GLU A 110 2.72 -0.60 -0.62
CA GLU A 110 3.78 -1.38 0.04
C GLU A 110 3.71 -2.88 -0.34
N GLU A 111 2.51 -3.46 -0.37
CA GLU A 111 2.30 -4.87 -0.75
C GLU A 111 2.63 -5.14 -2.21
N ILE A 112 2.24 -4.25 -3.13
CA ILE A 112 2.62 -4.35 -4.55
C ILE A 112 4.14 -4.43 -4.68
N VAL A 113 4.87 -3.50 -4.04
CA VAL A 113 6.34 -3.48 -4.07
C VAL A 113 6.92 -4.77 -3.48
N ARG A 114 6.39 -5.22 -2.33
CA ARG A 114 6.82 -6.45 -1.68
C ARG A 114 6.66 -7.68 -2.57
N TYR A 115 5.49 -7.89 -3.15
CA TYR A 115 5.21 -9.08 -3.97
C TYR A 115 5.96 -9.06 -5.31
N LYS A 116 6.16 -7.87 -5.89
CA LYS A 116 7.03 -7.71 -7.07
C LYS A 116 8.47 -8.09 -6.77
N ARG A 117 9.01 -7.72 -5.60
CA ARG A 117 10.36 -8.13 -5.16
C ARG A 117 10.49 -9.63 -4.93
N LEU A 118 9.40 -10.30 -4.53
CA LEU A 118 9.35 -11.77 -4.38
C LEU A 118 9.19 -12.53 -5.72
N GLY A 119 9.02 -11.81 -6.82
CA GLY A 119 8.91 -12.36 -8.18
C GLY A 119 7.50 -12.78 -8.59
N PHE A 120 6.47 -12.29 -7.91
CA PHE A 120 5.08 -12.52 -8.28
C PHE A 120 4.58 -11.43 -9.25
N ALA A 121 3.73 -11.83 -10.19
CA ALA A 121 2.79 -10.90 -10.81
C ALA A 121 1.77 -10.47 -9.74
N VAL A 122 1.29 -9.24 -9.84
CA VAL A 122 0.33 -8.69 -8.89
C VAL A 122 -0.92 -8.30 -9.65
N LEU A 123 -2.06 -8.82 -9.20
CA LEU A 123 -3.39 -8.39 -9.58
C LEU A 123 -3.87 -7.38 -8.53
N LEU A 124 -4.20 -6.17 -8.94
CA LEU A 124 -4.77 -5.15 -8.05
C LEU A 124 -6.30 -5.19 -8.20
N SER A 125 -6.99 -5.38 -7.07
CA SER A 125 -8.44 -5.52 -7.03
C SER A 125 -9.06 -4.49 -6.09
N GLY A 126 -10.04 -3.73 -6.58
CA GLY A 126 -10.87 -2.87 -5.73
C GLY A 126 -11.93 -3.71 -4.99
N ASN A 127 -12.15 -3.44 -3.72
CA ASN A 127 -13.14 -4.15 -2.90
C ASN A 127 -14.09 -3.16 -2.21
N GLY A 128 -15.30 -3.03 -2.76
CA GLY A 128 -16.31 -2.10 -2.27
C GLY A 128 -17.12 -2.66 -1.09
N TYR A 129 -17.27 -1.85 -0.04
CA TYR A 129 -18.07 -2.15 1.14
C TYR A 129 -19.32 -1.28 1.21
N GLY A 130 -20.46 -1.91 1.53
CA GLY A 130 -21.74 -1.22 1.68
C GLY A 130 -22.50 -1.06 0.35
N VAL A 131 -23.63 -0.38 0.45
CA VAL A 131 -24.51 -0.05 -0.69
C VAL A 131 -25.07 1.37 -0.47
N PRO A 132 -25.28 2.15 -1.55
CA PRO A 132 -25.95 3.45 -1.44
C PRO A 132 -27.36 3.32 -0.86
N LYS A 133 -27.87 4.40 -0.26
CA LYS A 133 -29.15 4.39 0.46
C LYS A 133 -30.32 4.92 -0.37
N ASP A 134 -30.13 5.12 -1.67
CA ASP A 134 -31.18 5.60 -2.59
C ASP A 134 -32.45 4.75 -2.48
N THR A 135 -33.61 5.43 -2.48
CA THR A 135 -34.92 4.74 -2.34
C THR A 135 -35.25 3.97 -3.62
N ASP A 136 -34.92 4.54 -4.78
CA ASP A 136 -35.07 3.87 -6.06
C ASP A 136 -33.95 2.81 -6.27
N PRO A 137 -34.30 1.56 -6.62
CA PRO A 137 -33.29 0.52 -6.84
C PRO A 137 -32.34 0.76 -8.01
N GLN A 138 -32.78 1.47 -9.05
CA GLN A 138 -31.93 1.76 -10.21
C GLN A 138 -30.90 2.83 -9.84
N ASP A 139 -31.33 3.91 -9.19
CA ASP A 139 -30.42 4.95 -8.69
C ASP A 139 -29.36 4.36 -7.73
N ARG A 140 -29.78 3.42 -6.87
CA ARG A 140 -28.86 2.71 -5.97
C ARG A 140 -27.80 1.90 -6.71
N LEU A 141 -28.20 1.19 -7.78
CA LEU A 141 -27.29 0.42 -8.61
C LEU A 141 -26.33 1.35 -9.37
N ASP A 142 -26.85 2.42 -9.95
CA ASP A 142 -26.06 3.39 -10.72
C ASP A 142 -25.00 4.06 -9.85
N ASN A 143 -25.38 4.49 -8.64
CA ASN A 143 -24.46 5.04 -7.65
C ASN A 143 -23.41 4.00 -7.23
N TYR A 144 -23.80 2.75 -6.95
CA TYR A 144 -22.84 1.70 -6.59
C TYR A 144 -21.80 1.47 -7.70
N LEU A 145 -22.25 1.37 -8.95
CA LEU A 145 -21.37 1.18 -10.10
C LEU A 145 -20.47 2.40 -10.34
N GLN A 146 -20.98 3.61 -10.12
CA GLN A 146 -20.20 4.84 -10.21
C GLN A 146 -19.07 4.88 -9.17
N SER A 147 -19.35 4.53 -7.91
CA SER A 147 -18.34 4.44 -6.86
C SER A 147 -17.25 3.43 -7.21
N CYS A 148 -17.66 2.23 -7.65
CA CYS A 148 -16.72 1.18 -8.06
C CYS A 148 -15.86 1.60 -9.25
N ARG A 149 -16.45 2.30 -10.24
CA ARG A 149 -15.73 2.83 -11.39
C ARG A 149 -14.70 3.88 -10.97
N ALA A 150 -15.09 4.81 -10.11
CA ALA A 150 -14.20 5.89 -9.68
C ALA A 150 -13.02 5.37 -8.85
N ALA A 151 -13.28 4.46 -7.91
CA ALA A 151 -12.22 3.77 -7.17
C ALA A 151 -11.27 3.00 -8.10
N SER A 152 -11.81 2.32 -9.12
CA SER A 152 -10.99 1.59 -10.09
C SER A 152 -10.10 2.50 -10.93
N ILE A 153 -10.56 3.72 -11.25
CA ILE A 153 -9.77 4.72 -11.98
C ILE A 153 -8.62 5.24 -11.11
N GLU A 154 -8.85 5.49 -9.82
CA GLU A 154 -7.77 5.95 -8.92
C GLU A 154 -6.69 4.87 -8.69
N LEU A 155 -7.06 3.59 -8.79
CA LEU A 155 -6.14 2.47 -8.62
C LEU A 155 -5.29 2.16 -9.87
N ALA A 156 -5.68 2.62 -11.05
CA ALA A 156 -5.04 2.30 -12.33
C ALA A 156 -3.79 3.15 -12.59
#